data_AF-A0A0H3ZX24-F1
#
_entry.id   AF-A0A0H3ZX24-F1
#
_cell.length_a   1.000
_cell.length_b   1.000
_cell.length_c   1.000
_cell.angle_alpha   90.00
_cell.angle_beta   90.00
_cell.angle_gamma   90.00
#
_symmetry.space_group_name_H-M   'P 1'
#
loop_
_entity.id
_entity.type
_entity.pdbx_description
1 polymer ?
#
loop_
_entity_poly.entity_id
_entity_poly.type
_entity_poly.pdbx_seq_one_letter_code
_entity_poly.pdbx_strand_id
1 'polypeptide(L)' 'MDISNRPGLMFIKQALALEMLLSNEGLKGVHLVCDFKIHELDSEMLNKLEVSNLESISFCDDKVIYPIASQSRGD' A
#
# COMPACT_ATOMS: atom_id res chain seq x y z
N MET A 1 27.88 -2.59 8.20
CA MET A 1 26.69 -2.11 8.94
C MET A 1 25.51 -2.33 8.01
N ASP A 2 24.73 -3.37 8.29
CA ASP A 2 23.53 -3.70 7.53
C ASP A 2 22.50 -2.61 7.85
N ILE A 3 22.33 -1.66 6.93
CA ILE A 3 21.30 -0.63 7.08
C ILE A 3 20.01 -1.41 6.93
N SER A 4 19.41 -1.75 8.08
CA SER A 4 18.12 -2.42 8.18
C SER A 4 17.12 -1.61 7.37
N ASN A 5 16.91 -2.01 6.12
CA ASN A 5 15.95 -1.44 5.20
C ASN A 5 14.57 -1.94 5.66
N ARG A 6 14.20 -1.63 6.90
CA ARG A 6 12.92 -2.03 7.48
C ARG A 6 11.87 -1.28 6.68
N PRO A 7 11.02 -2.00 5.92
CA PRO A 7 9.92 -1.36 5.24
C PRO A 7 9.08 -0.59 6.26
N GLY A 8 8.75 0.66 5.95
CA GLY A 8 7.95 1.50 6.85
C GLY A 8 6.58 0.86 7.05
N LEU A 9 6.06 0.82 8.27
CA LEU A 9 4.69 0.34 8.52
C LEU A 9 3.78 1.54 8.74
N MET A 10 2.71 1.66 7.96
CA MET A 10 1.75 2.75 8.07
C MET A 10 0.33 2.22 8.25
N PHE A 11 -0.39 2.77 9.23
CA PHE A 11 -1.77 2.40 9.53
C PHE A 11 -2.73 3.49 9.06
N ILE A 12 -3.76 3.10 8.32
CA ILE A 12 -4.80 4.00 7.80
C ILE A 12 -6.17 3.50 8.23
N LYS A 13 -6.97 4.39 8.81
CA LYS A 13 -8.32 4.06 9.30
C LYS A 13 -9.45 4.43 8.35
N GLN A 14 -9.18 5.23 7.32
CA GLN A 14 -10.20 5.75 6.41
C GLN A 14 -9.73 5.68 4.96
N ALA A 15 -10.61 5.25 4.05
CA ALA A 15 -10.32 5.18 2.62
C ALA A 15 -9.88 6.53 2.02
N LEU A 16 -10.50 7.64 2.43
CA LEU A 16 -10.14 8.98 1.94
C LEU A 16 -8.67 9.34 2.25
N ALA A 17 -8.17 8.94 3.42
CA ALA A 17 -6.77 9.18 3.78
C ALA A 17 -5.79 8.37 2.91
N LEU A 18 -6.21 7.16 2.49
CA LEU A 18 -5.43 6.36 1.54
C LEU A 18 -5.32 7.05 0.18
N GLU A 19 -6.40 7.64 -0.33
CA GLU A 19 -6.37 8.35 -1.62
C GLU A 19 -5.38 9.52 -1.63
N MET A 20 -5.39 10.34 -0.57
CA MET A 20 -4.43 11.44 -0.43
C MET A 20 -2.98 10.93 -0.37
N LEU A 21 -2.77 9.79 0.27
CA LEU A 21 -1.45 9.17 0.39
C LEU A 21 -0.96 8.57 -0.93
N LEU A 22 -1.82 7.91 -1.70
CA LEU A 22 -1.47 7.35 -3.01
C LEU A 22 -1.11 8.42 -4.04
N SER A 23 -1.54 9.65 -3.82
CA SER A 23 -1.16 10.81 -4.64
C SER A 23 0.25 11.35 -4.28
N ASN A 24 0.90 10.79 -3.26
CA ASN A 24 2.22 11.19 -2.78
C ASN A 24 3.27 10.14 -3.18
N GLU A 25 4.30 10.54 -3.93
CA GLU A 25 5.28 9.61 -4.53
C GLU A 25 6.23 8.95 -3.51
N GLY A 26 6.21 9.37 -2.24
CA GLY A 26 7.14 8.97 -1.18
C GLY A 26 6.90 7.61 -0.51
N LEU A 27 5.99 6.77 -1.01
CA LEU A 27 5.55 5.54 -0.33
C LEU A 27 6.39 4.28 -0.64
N LYS A 28 7.61 4.45 -1.14
CA LYS A 28 8.46 3.34 -1.57
C LYS A 28 8.85 2.44 -0.39
N GLY A 29 8.54 1.14 -0.50
CA GLY A 29 8.92 0.16 0.51
C GLY A 29 8.12 0.28 1.81
N VAL A 30 6.90 0.83 1.75
CA VAL A 30 6.00 0.93 2.90
C VAL A 30 4.98 -0.21 2.85
N HIS A 31 4.80 -0.90 3.97
CA HIS A 31 3.66 -1.78 4.22
C HIS A 31 2.51 -0.95 4.79
N LEU A 32 1.36 -1.02 4.16
CA LEU A 32 0.19 -0.26 4.53
C LEU A 32 -0.87 -1.19 5.14
N VAL A 33 -1.44 -0.81 6.27
CA VAL A 33 -2.47 -1.58 6.97
C VAL A 33 -3.73 -0.72 7.08
N CYS A 34 -4.79 -1.17 6.42
CA CYS A 34 -6.10 -0.52 6.37
C CYS A 34 -7.04 -1.13 7.40
N ASP A 35 -7.66 -0.29 8.22
CA ASP A 35 -8.74 -0.66 9.17
C ASP A 35 -10.13 -0.74 8.52
N PHE A 36 -10.16 -0.73 7.18
CA PHE A 36 -11.35 -0.78 6.34
C PHE A 36 -11.21 -1.91 5.33
N LYS A 37 -12.33 -2.29 4.71
CA LYS A 37 -12.44 -3.40 3.78
C LYS A 37 -12.09 -2.96 2.37
N ILE A 38 -11.52 -3.86 1.58
CA ILE A 38 -11.15 -3.58 0.19
C ILE A 38 -12.36 -3.16 -0.67
N HIS A 39 -13.57 -3.63 -0.37
CA HIS A 39 -14.78 -3.26 -1.12
C HIS A 39 -15.26 -1.83 -0.84
N GLU A 40 -14.69 -1.15 0.15
CA GLU A 40 -14.94 0.27 0.41
C GLU A 40 -14.13 1.16 -0.53
N LEU A 41 -13.28 0.57 -1.38
CA LEU A 41 -12.50 1.27 -2.40
C LEU A 41 -13.15 1.15 -3.77
N ASP A 42 -13.24 2.28 -4.48
CA ASP A 42 -13.63 2.31 -5.88
C ASP A 42 -12.52 1.79 -6.81
N SER A 43 -12.90 1.41 -8.03
CA SER A 43 -11.98 0.89 -9.06
C SER A 43 -10.80 1.82 -9.35
N GLU A 44 -10.98 3.14 -9.25
CA GLU A 44 -9.89 4.09 -9.43
C GLU A 44 -8.83 3.96 -8.32
N MET A 45 -9.24 3.83 -7.06
CA MET A 45 -8.33 3.65 -5.93
C MET A 45 -7.61 2.30 -6.00
N LEU A 46 -8.32 1.24 -6.43
CA LEU A 46 -7.70 -0.07 -6.64
C LEU A 46 -6.61 -0.02 -7.72
N ASN A 47 -6.87 0.64 -8.85
CA ASN A 47 -5.86 0.84 -9.89
C ASN A 47 -4.63 1.62 -9.36
N LYS A 48 -4.85 2.70 -8.60
CA LYS A 48 -3.76 3.48 -7.97
C LYS A 48 -2.93 2.62 -7.00
N LEU A 49 -3.58 1.74 -6.23
CA LEU A 49 -2.90 0.80 -5.33
C LEU A 49 -2.02 -0.18 -6.11
N GLU A 50 -2.54 -0.78 -7.18
CA GLU A 50 -1.83 -1.78 -7.98
C GLU A 50 -0.53 -1.23 -8.61
N VAL A 51 -0.52 0.05 -8.98
CA VAL A 51 0.67 0.72 -9.57
C VAL A 51 1.48 1.54 -8.56
N SER A 52 1.10 1.52 -7.28
CA SER A 52 1.82 2.27 -6.24
C SER A 52 3.18 1.65 -5.91
N ASN A 53 4.06 2.43 -5.30
CA ASN A 53 5.39 1.97 -4.84
C ASN A 53 5.35 1.29 -3.45
N LEU A 54 4.16 0.98 -2.93
CA LEU A 54 3.97 0.33 -1.63
C LEU A 54 4.44 -1.12 -1.68
N GLU A 55 5.13 -1.59 -0.64
CA GLU A 55 5.62 -2.98 -0.57
C GLU A 55 4.45 -3.97 -0.49
N SER A 56 3.45 -3.66 0.35
CA SER A 56 2.17 -4.37 0.37
C SER A 56 1.09 -3.54 1.05
N ILE A 57 -0.17 -3.88 0.81
CA ILE A 57 -1.34 -3.29 1.44
C ILE A 57 -2.20 -4.40 2.03
N SER A 58 -2.48 -4.37 3.33
CA SER A 58 -3.36 -5.31 4.02
C SER A 58 -4.64 -4.62 4.46
N PHE A 59 -5.77 -5.29 4.32
CA PHE A 59 -7.10 -4.81 4.72
C PHE A 59 -7.64 -5.62 5.89
N CYS A 60 -8.58 -5.03 6.63
CA CYS A 60 -9.24 -5.66 7.78
C CYS A 60 -10.02 -6.96 7.43
N ASP A 61 -10.38 -7.17 6.16
CA ASP A 61 -11.07 -8.38 5.68
C ASP A 61 -10.10 -9.48 5.21
N ASP A 62 -8.91 -9.56 5.82
CA ASP A 62 -7.82 -10.51 5.50
C ASP A 62 -7.35 -10.49 4.03
N LYS A 63 -7.64 -9.41 3.30
CA LYS A 63 -7.19 -9.19 1.92
C LYS A 63 -5.84 -8.49 1.92
N VAL A 64 -4.93 -8.95 1.06
CA VAL A 64 -3.62 -8.31 0.86
C VAL A 64 -3.39 -8.08 -0.62
N ILE A 65 -2.94 -6.87 -0.98
CA ILE A 65 -2.51 -6.48 -2.32
C ILE A 65 -0.99 -6.30 -2.31
N TYR A 66 -0.32 -6.83 -3.33
CA TYR A 66 1.09 -6.62 -3.59
C TYR A 66 1.23 -5.84 -4.90
N PRO A 67 1.48 -4.52 -4.85
CA PRO A 67 1.59 -3.68 -6.04
C PRO A 67 2.64 -4.18 -7.02
N ILE A 68 2.40 -3.96 -8.30
CA ILE A 68 3.25 -4.42 -9.40
C ILE A 68 4.67 -3.86 -9.27
N ALA A 69 4.80 -2.59 -8.88
CA ALA A 69 6.09 -1.93 -8.70
C ALA A 69 6.97 -2.61 -7.62
N SER A 70 6.35 -3.29 -6.65
CA SER A 70 7.05 -4.03 -5.59
C SER A 70 7.43 -5.44 -6.03
N GLN A 71 6.73 -6.01 -7.01
CA GLN A 71 7.04 -7.32 -7.58
C GLN A 71 8.23 -7.27 -8.56
N SER A 72 8.48 -6.15 -9.23
CA SER A 72 9.62 -5.99 -10.15
C SER A 72 10.98 -5.92 -9.45
N ARG A 73 11.06 -6.06 -8.12
CA ARG A 73 12.31 -5.99 -7.35
C ARG A 73 13.02 -7.35 -7.20
N GLY A 74 12.55 -8.37 -7.92
CA GLY A 74 13.01 -9.75 -7.83
C GLY A 74 13.79 -10.28 -9.04
N ASP A 75 14.37 -9.44 -9.90
CA ASP A 75 15.29 -9.85 -10.98
C ASP A 75 16.70 -9.28 -10.76
#